data_AF-A0A2V8GWG1-F1
#
_entry.id   AF-A0A2V8GWG1-F1
#
_cell.length_a   1.000
_cell.length_b   1.000
_cell.length_c   1.000
_cell.angle_alpha   90.00
_cell.angle_beta   90.00
_cell.angle_gamma   90.00
#
_symmetry.space_group_name_H-M   'P 1'
#
loop_
_entity.id
_entity.type
_entity.pdbx_description
1 polymer ?
#
loop_
_entity_poly.entity_id
_entity_poly.type
_entity_poly.pdbx_seq_one_letter_code
_entity_poly.pdbx_strand_id
1 'polypeptide(L)'
;NDEYAKENKSFGLTTLRDTHVQVKGATVRFRFRGKSGKQHHVSVNDRRLARIIRQCRDLPGQELFQYLDDEGEIQDVTSSDVNDYLREMTGADFTAKDFRTWSGTVLAAIALREQSSAETMAAAKKNVVRAVEAVAGVLGNTPAVCRKSYIHPAVLDCYMDRSMDEKLTRTMPAAVKKIASKLRADEVAAFKLLHCAKSTAHQRKAA
;
A
#
# COMPACT_ATOMS: atom_id res chain seq x y z
N ASN A 1 -2.74 -18.96 -7.13
CA ASN A 1 -1.56 -18.13 -6.77
C ASN A 1 -0.36 -19.01 -6.41
N ASP A 2 -0.57 -20.27 -5.98
CA ASP A 2 0.50 -21.23 -5.70
C ASP A 2 1.23 -21.77 -6.93
N GLU A 3 0.54 -21.95 -8.06
CA GLU A 3 1.18 -22.36 -9.34
C GLU A 3 2.32 -21.40 -9.74
N TYR A 4 2.13 -20.09 -9.53
CA TYR A 4 3.14 -19.08 -9.87
C TYR A 4 4.37 -19.13 -8.95
N ALA A 5 4.21 -19.59 -7.70
CA ALA A 5 5.28 -19.68 -6.72
C ALA A 5 6.17 -20.90 -6.96
N LYS A 6 5.59 -22.03 -7.37
CA LYS A 6 6.30 -23.28 -7.63
C LYS A 6 7.22 -23.19 -8.86
N GLU A 7 6.79 -22.52 -9.93
CA GLU A 7 7.58 -22.44 -11.17
C GLU A 7 8.71 -21.39 -11.13
N ASN A 8 8.49 -20.25 -10.46
CA ASN A 8 9.43 -19.12 -10.51
C ASN A 8 10.26 -18.90 -9.24
N LYS A 9 10.14 -19.78 -8.24
CA LYS A 9 10.75 -19.62 -6.89
C LYS A 9 10.51 -18.21 -6.34
N SER A 10 9.31 -17.69 -6.56
CA SER A 10 8.91 -16.31 -6.23
C SER A 10 7.74 -16.34 -5.27
N PHE A 11 7.85 -15.66 -4.15
CA PHE A 11 6.89 -15.73 -3.04
C PHE A 11 6.09 -14.43 -2.90
N GLY A 12 4.81 -14.57 -2.59
CA GLY A 12 3.92 -13.51 -2.14
C GLY A 12 3.71 -13.57 -0.63
N LEU A 13 2.89 -12.70 -0.06
CA LEU A 13 2.68 -12.67 1.39
C LEU A 13 2.10 -14.00 1.90
N THR A 14 1.05 -14.51 1.26
CA THR A 14 0.35 -15.76 1.65
C THR A 14 1.10 -17.02 1.28
N THR A 15 2.22 -16.92 0.55
CA THR A 15 3.08 -18.07 0.19
C THR A 15 4.46 -17.95 0.82
N LEU A 16 4.62 -17.08 1.82
CA LEU A 16 5.84 -17.05 2.60
C LEU A 16 5.98 -18.34 3.39
N ARG A 17 7.23 -18.74 3.62
CA ARG A 17 7.60 -19.92 4.39
C ARG A 17 8.31 -19.51 5.66
N ASP A 18 8.40 -20.42 6.62
CA ASP A 18 9.07 -20.18 7.90
C ASP A 18 10.53 -19.75 7.72
N THR A 19 11.20 -20.31 6.71
CA THR A 19 12.59 -19.97 6.36
C THR A 19 12.74 -18.53 5.86
N HIS A 20 11.66 -17.88 5.42
CA HIS A 20 11.66 -16.48 5.00
C HIS A 20 11.53 -15.49 6.15
N VAL A 21 11.30 -15.94 7.39
CA VAL A 21 11.06 -15.05 8.52
C VAL A 21 12.00 -15.30 9.70
N GLN A 22 12.44 -14.21 10.31
CA GLN A 22 13.16 -14.23 11.59
C GLN A 22 12.43 -13.36 12.59
N VAL A 23 12.07 -13.92 13.74
CA VAL A 23 11.44 -13.18 14.85
C VAL A 23 12.42 -13.03 16.01
N LYS A 24 12.69 -11.79 16.42
CA LYS A 24 13.53 -11.45 17.59
C LYS A 24 12.81 -10.42 18.45
N GLY A 25 12.27 -10.85 19.59
CA GLY A 25 11.48 -9.99 20.48
C GLY A 25 10.23 -9.45 19.80
N ALA A 26 10.16 -8.12 19.65
CA ALA A 26 9.08 -7.42 18.94
C ALA A 26 9.36 -7.24 17.44
N THR A 27 10.57 -7.55 16.98
CA THR A 27 10.98 -7.35 15.59
C THR A 27 10.80 -8.62 14.78
N VAL A 28 10.13 -8.49 13.64
CA VAL A 28 9.97 -9.52 12.62
C VAL A 28 10.70 -9.05 11.37
N ARG A 29 11.55 -9.91 10.81
CA ARG A 29 12.30 -9.64 9.59
C ARG A 29 11.93 -10.67 8.53
N PHE A 30 11.45 -10.20 7.39
CA PHE A 30 11.15 -11.01 6.23
C PHE A 30 12.28 -10.87 5.20
N ARG A 31 12.72 -12.01 4.65
CA ARG A 31 13.68 -12.10 3.56
C ARG A 31 13.21 -13.16 2.57
N PHE A 32 12.83 -12.73 1.38
CA PHE A 32 12.33 -13.63 0.35
C PHE A 32 12.53 -13.07 -1.05
N ARG A 33 12.53 -13.97 -2.03
CA ARG A 33 12.51 -13.63 -3.45
C ARG A 33 11.05 -13.44 -3.89
N GLY A 34 10.67 -12.23 -4.27
CA GLY A 34 9.32 -11.89 -4.75
C GLY A 34 9.19 -11.94 -6.27
N LYS A 35 8.12 -11.31 -6.77
CA LYS A 35 7.81 -11.23 -8.21
C LYS A 35 9.00 -10.72 -9.04
N SER A 36 9.20 -11.32 -10.22
CA SER A 36 10.33 -11.04 -11.12
C SER A 36 11.70 -11.27 -10.46
N GLY A 37 11.74 -12.08 -9.41
CA GLY A 37 12.95 -12.45 -8.69
C GLY A 37 13.58 -11.36 -7.83
N LYS A 38 12.86 -10.27 -7.54
CA LYS A 38 13.37 -9.18 -6.69
C LYS A 38 13.53 -9.66 -5.24
N GLN A 39 14.64 -9.28 -4.61
CA GLN A 39 14.87 -9.57 -3.20
C GLN A 39 14.11 -8.55 -2.33
N HIS A 40 13.33 -9.05 -1.37
CA HIS A 40 12.59 -8.23 -0.42
C HIS A 40 13.14 -8.42 0.99
N HIS A 41 13.57 -7.31 1.60
CA HIS A 41 13.95 -7.24 2.99
C HIS A 41 12.99 -6.29 3.72
N VAL A 42 12.06 -6.82 4.50
CA VAL A 42 11.05 -6.03 5.22
C VAL A 42 11.20 -6.28 6.70
N SER A 43 11.22 -5.22 7.50
CA SER A 43 11.25 -5.32 8.97
C SER A 43 10.03 -4.64 9.57
N VAL A 44 9.38 -5.33 10.50
CA VAL A 44 8.24 -4.82 11.26
C VAL A 44 8.59 -4.89 12.73
N ASN A 45 8.37 -3.80 13.47
CA ASN A 45 8.56 -3.78 14.92
C ASN A 45 7.20 -3.58 15.60
N ASP A 46 6.57 -4.69 15.98
CA ASP A 46 5.28 -4.70 16.63
C ASP A 46 5.16 -5.97 17.48
N ARG A 47 4.92 -5.80 18.79
CA ARG A 47 4.86 -6.91 19.76
C ARG A 47 3.71 -7.88 19.46
N ARG A 48 2.58 -7.38 18.98
CA ARG A 48 1.39 -8.19 18.69
C ARG A 48 1.63 -9.00 17.42
N LEU A 49 2.09 -8.36 16.33
CA LEU A 49 2.42 -9.06 15.09
C LEU A 49 3.53 -10.10 15.30
N ALA A 50 4.58 -9.77 16.06
CA ALA A 50 5.64 -10.71 16.37
C ALA A 50 5.16 -11.93 17.16
N ARG A 51 4.11 -11.79 17.98
CA ARG A 51 3.47 -12.91 18.67
C ARG A 51 2.66 -13.78 17.71
N ILE A 52 1.82 -13.15 16.89
CA ILE A 52 0.98 -13.85 15.90
C ILE A 52 1.86 -14.66 14.93
N ILE A 53 2.91 -14.03 14.40
CA ILE A 53 3.81 -14.69 13.44
C ILE A 53 4.58 -15.85 14.09
N ARG A 54 4.92 -15.76 15.37
CA ARG A 54 5.49 -16.91 16.10
C ARG A 54 4.49 -18.05 16.20
N GLN A 55 3.24 -17.75 16.58
CA GLN A 55 2.20 -18.77 16.67
C GLN A 55 1.97 -19.49 15.34
N CYS A 56 1.92 -18.77 14.22
CA CYS A 56 1.78 -19.40 12.91
C CYS A 56 2.99 -20.28 12.56
N ARG A 57 4.22 -19.79 12.78
CA ARG A 57 5.47 -20.51 12.50
C ARG A 57 5.71 -21.73 13.40
N ASP A 58 5.11 -21.76 14.58
CA ASP A 58 5.28 -22.87 15.53
C ASP A 58 4.33 -24.05 15.20
N LEU A 59 3.41 -23.89 14.22
CA LEU A 59 2.62 -24.99 13.66
C LEU A 59 3.46 -25.85 12.71
N PRO A 60 3.20 -27.16 12.60
CA PRO A 60 3.95 -28.01 11.68
C PRO A 60 3.57 -27.69 10.23
N GLY A 61 4.59 -27.48 9.39
CA GLY A 61 4.40 -27.11 8.00
C GLY A 61 5.65 -26.48 7.39
N GLN A 62 5.50 -25.95 6.18
CA GLN A 62 6.50 -25.06 5.57
C GLN A 62 5.98 -23.64 5.40
N GLU A 63 4.67 -23.47 5.28
CA GLU A 63 4.03 -22.20 4.99
C GLU A 63 3.90 -21.38 6.28
N LEU A 64 4.17 -20.08 6.21
CA LEU A 64 4.28 -19.23 7.38
C LEU A 64 2.92 -18.83 7.95
N PHE A 65 1.93 -18.60 7.09
CA PHE A 65 0.61 -18.16 7.52
C PHE A 65 -0.32 -19.35 7.56
N GLN A 66 -0.37 -19.98 8.73
CA GLN A 66 -1.24 -21.11 9.03
C GLN A 66 -1.96 -20.87 10.35
N TYR A 67 -3.10 -21.54 10.54
CA TYR A 67 -3.89 -21.52 11.75
C TYR A 67 -4.53 -22.89 12.00
N LEU A 68 -5.00 -23.10 13.24
CA LEU A 68 -5.85 -24.25 13.57
C LEU A 68 -7.30 -23.83 13.41
N ASP A 69 -8.08 -24.61 12.68
CA ASP A 69 -9.53 -24.44 12.61
C ASP A 69 -10.24 -24.95 13.88
N ASP A 70 -11.58 -24.88 13.87
CA ASP A 70 -12.40 -25.26 15.02
C ASP A 70 -12.34 -26.78 15.31
N GLU A 71 -11.99 -27.58 14.30
CA GLU A 71 -11.75 -29.02 14.39
C GLU A 71 -10.34 -29.37 14.87
N GLY A 72 -9.44 -28.38 14.96
CA GLY A 72 -8.04 -28.55 15.36
C GLY A 72 -7.13 -29.00 14.22
N GLU A 73 -7.59 -28.89 12.98
CA GLU A 73 -6.81 -29.18 11.78
C GLU A 73 -6.05 -27.93 11.31
N ILE A 74 -4.90 -28.14 10.68
CA ILE A 74 -4.04 -27.04 10.22
C ILE A 74 -4.48 -26.59 8.84
N GLN A 75 -4.86 -25.32 8.76
CA GLN A 75 -5.24 -24.66 7.53
C GLN A 75 -4.20 -23.61 7.13
N ASP A 76 -3.93 -23.50 5.84
CA ASP A 76 -3.14 -22.40 5.29
C ASP A 76 -4.01 -21.17 5.04
N VAL A 77 -3.37 -19.99 5.06
CA VAL A 77 -4.02 -18.73 4.68
C VAL A 77 -3.65 -18.42 3.24
N THR A 78 -4.62 -18.56 2.34
CA THR A 78 -4.44 -18.31 0.91
C THR A 78 -4.74 -16.86 0.55
N SER A 79 -4.41 -16.49 -0.70
CA SER A 79 -4.81 -15.17 -1.21
C SER A 79 -6.32 -15.02 -1.41
N SER A 80 -7.06 -16.13 -1.53
CA SER A 80 -8.53 -16.08 -1.64
C SER A 80 -9.11 -15.68 -0.29
N ASP A 81 -8.70 -16.34 0.79
CA ASP A 81 -9.17 -16.06 2.16
C ASP A 81 -8.97 -14.59 2.53
N VAL A 82 -7.80 -14.02 2.22
CA VAL A 82 -7.53 -12.60 2.46
C VAL A 82 -8.47 -11.69 1.68
N ASN A 83 -8.73 -12.00 0.41
CA ASN A 83 -9.63 -11.15 -0.40
C ASN A 83 -11.08 -11.30 0.01
N ASP A 84 -11.51 -12.50 0.39
CA ASP A 84 -12.87 -12.76 0.85
C ASP A 84 -13.13 -12.07 2.19
N TYR A 85 -12.18 -12.13 3.13
CA TYR A 85 -12.23 -11.34 4.36
C TYR A 85 -12.32 -9.83 4.11
N LEU A 86 -11.57 -9.30 3.14
CA LEU A 86 -11.62 -7.87 2.81
C LEU A 86 -12.99 -7.47 2.25
N ARG A 87 -13.59 -8.31 1.39
CA ARG A 87 -14.93 -8.05 0.84
C ARG A 87 -15.98 -8.08 1.93
N GLU A 88 -15.96 -9.08 2.80
CA GLU A 88 -16.90 -9.23 3.90
C GLU A 88 -16.84 -8.02 4.85
N MET A 89 -15.65 -7.65 5.31
CA MET A 89 -15.47 -6.58 6.29
C MET A 89 -15.78 -5.18 5.75
N THR A 90 -15.63 -4.97 4.44
CA THR A 90 -15.81 -3.66 3.83
C THR A 90 -17.16 -3.49 3.12
N GLY A 91 -17.82 -4.60 2.77
CA GLY A 91 -19.01 -4.59 1.91
C GLY A 91 -18.74 -4.06 0.50
N ALA A 92 -17.49 -4.07 0.05
CA ALA A 92 -17.06 -3.50 -1.23
C ALA A 92 -16.02 -4.40 -1.90
N ASP A 93 -15.83 -4.21 -3.20
CA ASP A 93 -14.89 -4.98 -4.03
C ASP A 93 -13.42 -4.55 -3.83
N PHE A 94 -12.98 -4.44 -2.58
CA PHE A 94 -11.58 -4.23 -2.25
C PHE A 94 -10.81 -5.55 -2.32
N THR A 95 -9.57 -5.45 -2.76
CA THR A 95 -8.61 -6.56 -2.86
C THR A 95 -7.32 -6.19 -2.13
N ALA A 96 -6.46 -7.19 -1.88
CA ALA A 96 -5.14 -6.95 -1.32
C ALA A 96 -4.28 -5.98 -2.17
N LYS A 97 -4.55 -5.88 -3.48
CA LYS A 97 -3.87 -4.94 -4.39
C LYS A 97 -4.16 -3.48 -4.03
N ASP A 98 -5.34 -3.19 -3.47
CA ASP A 98 -5.76 -1.82 -3.17
C ASP A 98 -4.93 -1.18 -2.05
N PHE A 99 -4.38 -1.99 -1.13
CA PHE A 99 -3.40 -1.48 -0.17
C PHE A 99 -2.13 -0.93 -0.85
N ARG A 100 -1.70 -1.56 -1.94
CA ARG A 100 -0.51 -1.09 -2.69
C ARG A 100 -0.81 0.14 -3.52
N THR A 101 -2.03 0.28 -4.07
CA THR A 101 -2.44 1.49 -4.81
C THR A 101 -2.66 2.67 -3.86
N TRP A 102 -3.26 2.43 -2.69
CA TRP A 102 -3.36 3.43 -1.63
C TRP A 102 -1.98 3.87 -1.15
N SER A 103 -1.12 2.91 -0.80
CA SER A 103 0.26 3.20 -0.34
C SER A 103 1.07 3.96 -1.39
N GLY A 104 0.98 3.56 -2.67
CA GLY A 104 1.65 4.26 -3.77
C GLY A 104 1.19 5.70 -3.92
N THR A 105 -0.12 5.94 -3.77
CA THR A 105 -0.72 7.28 -3.82
C THR A 105 -0.30 8.14 -2.62
N VAL A 106 -0.27 7.57 -1.41
CA VAL A 106 0.19 8.26 -0.20
C VAL A 106 1.67 8.63 -0.32
N LEU A 107 2.52 7.68 -0.72
CA LEU A 107 3.96 7.92 -0.90
C LEU A 107 4.23 8.99 -1.97
N ALA A 108 3.46 9.00 -3.06
CA ALA A 108 3.56 10.05 -4.07
C ALA A 108 3.18 11.43 -3.50
N ALA A 109 2.12 11.51 -2.68
CA ALA A 109 1.71 12.75 -2.04
C ALA A 109 2.77 13.25 -1.05
N ILE A 110 3.39 12.38 -0.25
CA ILE A 110 4.50 12.73 0.64
C ILE A 110 5.68 13.26 -0.18
N ALA A 111 6.15 12.48 -1.17
CA ALA A 111 7.33 12.82 -1.95
C ALA A 111 7.17 14.16 -2.69
N LEU A 112 5.98 14.46 -3.20
CA LEU A 112 5.68 15.73 -3.87
C LEU A 112 5.59 16.91 -2.91
N ARG A 113 5.05 16.71 -1.70
CA ARG A 113 5.02 17.75 -0.66
C ARG A 113 6.39 18.12 -0.14
N GLU A 114 7.32 17.16 -0.14
CA GLU A 114 8.72 17.41 0.22
C GLU A 114 9.47 18.20 -0.87
N GLN A 115 8.94 18.25 -2.10
CA GLN A 115 9.47 19.15 -3.13
C GLN A 115 8.87 20.55 -2.96
N SER A 116 9.68 21.59 -3.04
CA SER A 116 9.19 22.97 -3.15
C SER A 116 8.26 23.13 -4.35
N SER A 117 7.26 24.01 -4.24
CA SER A 117 6.36 24.34 -5.34
C SER A 117 7.18 24.83 -6.54
N ALA A 118 7.01 24.15 -7.67
CA ALA A 118 7.87 24.37 -8.83
C ALA A 118 7.46 25.64 -9.61
N GLU A 119 8.38 26.59 -9.73
CA GLU A 119 8.17 27.87 -10.45
C GLU A 119 8.00 27.73 -11.96
N THR A 120 8.42 26.60 -12.54
CA THR A 120 8.28 26.32 -13.98
C THR A 120 7.64 24.94 -14.22
N MET A 121 6.99 24.79 -15.36
CA MET A 121 6.43 23.49 -15.79
C MET A 121 7.51 22.42 -15.97
N ALA A 122 8.71 22.81 -16.40
CA ALA A 122 9.84 21.88 -16.52
C ALA A 122 10.30 21.35 -15.15
N ALA A 123 10.42 22.24 -14.16
CA ALA A 123 10.72 21.86 -12.78
C ALA A 123 9.61 20.97 -12.19
N ALA A 124 8.33 21.28 -12.45
CA ALA A 124 7.22 20.46 -11.97
C ALA A 124 7.27 19.03 -12.53
N LYS A 125 7.51 18.88 -13.84
CA LYS A 125 7.68 17.56 -14.47
C LYS A 125 8.84 16.78 -13.85
N LYS A 126 9.98 17.43 -13.60
CA LYS A 126 11.15 16.80 -12.97
C LYS A 126 10.84 16.29 -11.57
N ASN A 127 10.09 17.06 -10.78
CA ASN A 127 9.68 16.69 -9.43
C ASN A 127 8.69 15.52 -9.45
N VAL A 128 7.74 15.49 -10.39
CA VAL A 128 6.84 14.34 -10.60
C VAL A 128 7.63 13.08 -10.96
N VAL A 129 8.61 13.16 -11.86
CA VAL A 129 9.46 12.00 -12.21
C VAL A 129 10.16 11.46 -10.97
N ARG A 130 10.81 12.32 -10.19
CA ARG A 130 11.49 11.94 -8.94
C ARG A 130 10.55 11.29 -7.93
N ALA A 131 9.35 11.84 -7.74
CA ALA A 131 8.36 11.26 -6.83
C ALA A 131 7.92 9.87 -7.30
N VAL A 132 7.66 9.69 -8.59
CA VAL A 132 7.30 8.37 -9.15
C VAL A 132 8.44 7.36 -9.01
N GLU A 133 9.69 7.78 -9.23
CA GLU A 133 10.87 6.94 -9.04
C GLU A 133 11.04 6.51 -7.58
N ALA A 134 10.86 7.42 -6.62
CA ALA A 134 10.88 7.10 -5.20
C ALA A 134 9.81 6.07 -4.83
N VAL A 135 8.57 6.26 -5.29
CA VAL A 135 7.48 5.29 -5.08
C VAL A 135 7.80 3.95 -5.71
N ALA A 136 8.38 3.93 -6.92
CA ALA A 136 8.77 2.72 -7.62
C ALA A 136 9.84 1.93 -6.86
N GLY A 137 10.81 2.63 -6.27
CA GLY A 137 11.82 2.03 -5.39
C GLY A 137 11.21 1.34 -4.17
N VAL A 138 10.28 2.02 -3.48
CA VAL A 138 9.61 1.46 -2.29
C VAL A 138 8.70 0.28 -2.66
N LEU A 139 7.92 0.38 -3.73
CA LEU A 139 6.99 -0.68 -4.14
C LEU A 139 7.67 -1.84 -4.86
N GLY A 140 8.91 -1.69 -5.31
CA GLY A 140 9.63 -2.69 -6.10
C GLY A 140 9.07 -2.86 -7.52
N ASN A 141 8.54 -1.80 -8.13
CA ASN A 141 7.98 -1.79 -9.48
C ASN A 141 8.81 -0.87 -10.41
N THR A 142 8.50 -0.80 -11.71
CA THR A 142 9.10 0.22 -12.59
C THR A 142 8.35 1.55 -12.44
N PRO A 143 9.01 2.71 -12.67
CA PRO A 143 8.34 4.02 -12.64
C PRO A 143 7.09 4.08 -13.54
N ALA A 144 7.18 3.50 -14.74
CA ALA A 144 6.05 3.45 -15.69
C ALA A 144 4.85 2.67 -15.11
N VAL A 145 5.09 1.52 -14.48
CA VAL A 145 4.04 0.70 -13.84
C VAL A 145 3.47 1.41 -12.62
N CYS A 146 4.30 2.04 -11.79
CA CYS A 146 3.83 2.81 -10.63
C CYS A 146 2.92 3.96 -11.05
N ARG A 147 3.34 4.76 -12.03
CA ARG A 147 2.54 5.88 -12.54
C ARG A 147 1.22 5.43 -13.14
N LYS A 148 1.20 4.30 -13.87
CA LYS A 148 -0.01 3.80 -14.55
C LYS A 148 -0.99 3.09 -13.60
N SER A 149 -0.49 2.42 -12.57
CA SER A 149 -1.30 1.40 -11.86
C SER A 149 -1.26 1.48 -10.33
N TYR A 150 -0.41 2.32 -9.73
CA TYR A 150 -0.28 2.41 -8.27
C TYR A 150 -0.41 3.83 -7.71
N ILE A 151 -0.26 4.86 -8.54
CA ILE A 151 -0.38 6.25 -8.12
C ILE A 151 -1.65 6.82 -8.74
N HIS A 152 -2.55 7.34 -7.91
CA HIS A 152 -3.74 8.01 -8.43
C HIS A 152 -3.35 9.32 -9.17
N PRO A 153 -3.78 9.52 -10.42
CA PRO A 153 -3.32 10.63 -11.26
C PRO A 153 -3.60 12.00 -10.64
N ALA A 154 -4.74 12.15 -9.97
CA ALA A 154 -5.10 13.40 -9.29
C ALA A 154 -4.02 13.95 -8.34
N VAL A 155 -3.22 13.09 -7.68
CA VAL A 155 -2.12 13.57 -6.83
C VAL A 155 -1.02 14.23 -7.66
N LEU A 156 -0.68 13.64 -8.81
CA LEU A 156 0.29 14.20 -9.74
C LEU A 156 -0.26 15.48 -10.40
N ASP A 157 -1.54 15.46 -10.78
CA ASP A 157 -2.21 16.59 -11.42
C ASP A 157 -2.27 17.80 -10.49
N CYS A 158 -2.59 17.61 -9.20
CA CYS A 158 -2.59 18.68 -8.20
C CYS A 158 -1.23 19.35 -8.03
N TYR A 159 -0.14 18.61 -8.23
CA TYR A 159 1.20 19.19 -8.20
C TYR A 159 1.51 19.94 -9.50
N MET A 160 1.16 19.34 -10.63
CA MET A 160 1.37 19.92 -11.96
C MET A 160 0.59 21.21 -12.20
N ASP A 161 -0.63 21.32 -11.65
CA ASP A 161 -1.48 22.51 -11.75
C ASP A 161 -1.27 23.51 -10.59
N ARG A 162 -0.32 23.23 -9.68
CA ARG A 162 0.01 24.03 -8.49
C ARG A 162 -1.12 24.20 -7.48
N SER A 163 -2.15 23.37 -7.53
CA SER A 163 -3.28 23.40 -6.58
C SER A 163 -3.05 22.53 -5.33
N MET A 164 -1.93 21.82 -5.22
CA MET A 164 -1.64 20.92 -4.10
C MET A 164 -1.72 21.63 -2.73
N ASP A 165 -1.04 22.75 -2.55
CA ASP A 165 -1.01 23.48 -1.27
C ASP A 165 -2.39 24.04 -0.90
N GLU A 166 -3.09 24.60 -1.87
CA GLU A 166 -4.48 25.09 -1.71
C GLU A 166 -5.40 23.96 -1.25
N LYS A 167 -5.35 22.79 -1.91
CA LYS A 167 -6.20 21.64 -1.58
C LYS A 167 -5.86 21.03 -0.22
N LEU A 168 -4.60 21.06 0.21
CA LEU A 168 -4.18 20.55 1.52
C LEU A 168 -4.63 21.45 2.68
N THR A 169 -4.64 22.76 2.46
CA THR A 169 -5.06 23.78 3.44
C THR A 169 -6.58 23.97 3.49
N ARG A 170 -7.30 23.58 2.43
CA ARG A 170 -8.76 23.66 2.37
C ARG A 170 -9.43 22.96 3.55
N THR A 171 -10.43 23.64 4.13
CA THR A 171 -11.22 23.08 5.22
C THR A 171 -12.15 21.99 4.69
N MET A 172 -12.06 20.80 5.30
CA MET A 172 -12.91 19.68 4.96
C MET A 172 -14.27 19.76 5.68
N PRO A 173 -15.37 19.29 5.07
CA PRO A 173 -16.65 19.15 5.76
C PRO A 173 -16.54 18.31 7.04
N ALA A 174 -17.39 18.56 8.04
CA ALA A 174 -17.32 17.89 9.34
C ALA A 174 -17.37 16.35 9.24
N ALA A 175 -18.23 15.81 8.38
CA ALA A 175 -18.31 14.37 8.12
C ALA A 175 -16.98 13.80 7.61
N VAL A 176 -16.26 14.55 6.78
CA VAL A 176 -15.00 14.14 6.19
C VAL A 176 -13.85 14.26 7.19
N LYS A 177 -13.87 15.27 8.06
CA LYS A 177 -12.93 15.39 9.20
C LYS A 177 -13.02 14.18 10.14
N LYS A 178 -14.22 13.68 10.41
CA LYS A 178 -14.44 12.48 11.25
C LYS A 178 -13.82 11.21 10.65
N ILE A 179 -13.76 11.11 9.32
CA ILE A 179 -13.06 10.01 8.64
C ILE A 179 -11.55 10.22 8.73
N ALA A 180 -11.08 11.42 8.41
CA ALA A 180 -9.66 11.78 8.42
C ALA A 180 -9.01 11.60 9.80
N SER A 181 -9.76 11.78 10.90
CA SER A 181 -9.23 11.58 12.27
C SER A 181 -8.86 10.12 12.59
N LYS A 182 -9.24 9.15 11.74
CA LYS A 182 -8.84 7.74 11.85
C LYS A 182 -7.62 7.39 10.99
N LEU A 183 -7.08 8.35 10.24
CA LEU A 183 -5.96 8.15 9.32
C LEU A 183 -4.67 8.74 9.89
N ARG A 184 -3.53 8.22 9.46
CA ARG A 184 -2.23 8.85 9.75
C ARG A 184 -2.12 10.19 9.03
N ALA A 185 -1.24 11.07 9.50
CA ALA A 185 -1.07 12.41 8.94
C ALA A 185 -0.82 12.40 7.41
N ASP A 186 0.02 11.48 6.92
CA ASP A 186 0.32 11.36 5.50
C ASP A 186 -0.87 10.83 4.67
N GLU A 187 -1.65 9.93 5.27
CA GLU A 187 -2.88 9.41 4.68
C GLU A 187 -3.94 10.50 4.57
N VAL A 188 -4.02 11.39 5.56
CA VAL A 188 -4.91 12.57 5.50
C VAL A 188 -4.55 13.47 4.34
N ALA A 189 -3.26 13.71 4.06
CA ALA A 189 -2.83 14.54 2.95
C ALA A 189 -3.29 13.96 1.60
N ALA A 190 -3.01 12.69 1.34
CA ALA A 190 -3.46 12.01 0.13
C ALA A 190 -4.99 12.01 0.02
N PHE A 191 -5.69 11.69 1.12
CA PHE A 191 -7.14 11.68 1.18
C PHE A 191 -7.75 13.04 0.82
N LYS A 192 -7.20 14.14 1.36
CA LYS A 192 -7.65 15.51 1.05
C LYS A 192 -7.50 15.84 -0.44
N LEU A 193 -6.35 15.52 -1.04
CA LEU A 193 -6.09 15.76 -2.46
C LEU A 193 -7.11 15.04 -3.34
N LEU A 194 -7.39 13.78 -3.03
CA LEU A 194 -8.36 12.97 -3.78
C LEU A 194 -9.80 13.46 -3.60
N HIS A 195 -10.18 13.83 -2.36
CA HIS A 195 -11.51 14.34 -2.08
C HIS A 195 -11.77 15.65 -2.85
N CYS A 196 -10.83 16.59 -2.82
CA CYS A 196 -10.95 17.84 -3.57
C CYS A 196 -11.05 17.61 -5.07
N ALA A 197 -10.24 16.69 -5.62
CA ALA A 197 -10.28 16.35 -7.04
C ALA A 197 -11.64 15.78 -7.49
N LYS A 198 -12.28 14.93 -6.66
CA LYS A 198 -13.64 14.42 -6.93
C LYS A 198 -14.69 15.54 -6.94
N SER A 199 -14.63 16.47 -5.98
CA SER A 199 -15.56 17.60 -5.93
C SER A 199 -15.45 18.49 -7.18
N THR A 200 -14.22 18.80 -7.63
CA THR A 200 -14.00 19.59 -8.85
C THR A 200 -14.50 18.87 -10.10
N ALA A 201 -14.30 17.54 -10.20
CA ALA A 201 -14.79 16.76 -11.33
C ALA A 201 -16.33 16.70 -11.39
N HIS A 202 -17.00 16.64 -10.24
CA HIS A 202 -18.46 16.67 -10.17
C HIS A 202 -19.02 18.04 -10.58
N GLN A 203 -18.41 19.14 -10.15
CA GLN A 203 -18.81 20.50 -10.53
C GLN A 203 -18.65 20.77 -12.03
N ARG A 204 -17.60 20.25 -12.68
CA ARG A 204 -17.40 20.40 -14.14
C ARG A 204 -18.37 19.59 -15.00
N LYS A 205 -18.99 18.53 -14.48
CA LYS A 205 -20.01 17.76 -15.20
C LYS A 205 -21.43 18.33 -15.03
N ALA A 206 -21.63 19.21 -14.05
CA ALA A 206 -22.91 19.83 -13.73
C ALA A 206 -23.05 21.25 -14.30
N ALA A 207 -22.02 21.77 -14.97
CA ALA A 207 -21.98 23.05 -15.67
C ALA A 207 -21.90 22.81 -17.18
#